data_AF-A0A436QPR7-F1
#
_entry.id   AF-A0A436QPR7-F1
#
_cell.length_a   1.000
_cell.length_b   1.000
_cell.length_c   1.000
_cell.angle_alpha   90.00
_cell.angle_beta   90.00
_cell.angle_gamma   90.00
#
_symmetry.space_group_name_H-M   'P 1'
#
loop_
_entity.id
_entity.type
_entity.pdbx_description
1 polymer ?
#
loop_
_entity_poly.entity_id
_entity_poly.type
_entity_poly.pdbx_seq_one_letter_code
_entity_poly.pdbx_strand_id
1 'polypeptide(L)'
;VLAASYALAAGGFLFQHFTFPVGLAPSKFLSNLCFCLAGSCLVGAIVARHGRPVPYAGIGVLAGSGMGAFSWFLFVQPDLTWRILVVNFALGGISLLAAAELRVVRGNGPTEKMLFVLALLSGLNFFVRTLAIIIANGPFKSYDELYASSYWTTALLLHALLSLLIALCLFTAAALDVVRALKAETHTDP
;
A
#
# COMPACT_ATOMS: atom_id res chain seq x y z
N VAL A 1 -14.14 -5.56 2.34
CA VAL A 1 -13.13 -4.57 1.87
C VAL A 1 -11.70 -5.09 1.98
N LEU A 2 -11.25 -5.60 3.14
CA LEU A 2 -9.89 -6.17 3.28
C LEU A 2 -9.60 -7.31 2.29
N ALA A 3 -10.49 -8.29 2.17
CA ALA A 3 -10.33 -9.38 1.18
C ALA A 3 -10.20 -8.86 -0.27
N ALA A 4 -11.00 -7.85 -0.63
CA ALA A 4 -10.93 -7.20 -1.94
C ALA A 4 -9.59 -6.48 -2.15
N SER A 5 -9.06 -5.82 -1.12
CA SER A 5 -7.73 -5.19 -1.16
C SER A 5 -6.63 -6.21 -1.46
N TYR A 6 -6.62 -7.35 -0.77
CA TYR A 6 -5.60 -8.40 -1.01
C TYR A 6 -5.79 -9.09 -2.36
N ALA A 7 -7.03 -9.31 -2.81
CA ALA A 7 -7.32 -9.84 -4.14
C ALA A 7 -6.84 -8.89 -5.25
N LEU A 8 -7.07 -7.58 -5.09
CA LEU A 8 -6.56 -6.55 -6.01
C LEU A 8 -5.03 -6.49 -6.01
N ALA A 9 -4.38 -6.59 -4.85
CA ALA A 9 -2.92 -6.65 -4.78
C ALA A 9 -2.38 -7.90 -5.51
N ALA A 10 -3.01 -9.06 -5.33
CA ALA A 10 -2.64 -10.29 -6.05
C ALA A 10 -2.83 -10.14 -7.57
N GLY A 11 -3.95 -9.54 -8.00
CA GLY A 11 -4.17 -9.20 -9.40
C GLY A 11 -3.10 -8.26 -9.96
N GLY A 12 -2.71 -7.24 -9.19
CA GLY A 12 -1.61 -6.34 -9.51
C GLY A 12 -0.30 -7.10 -9.75
N PHE A 13 0.05 -8.04 -8.87
CA PHE A 13 1.25 -8.88 -9.04
C PHE A 13 1.21 -9.78 -10.26
N LEU A 14 0.04 -10.34 -10.60
CA LEU A 14 -0.15 -11.16 -11.80
C LEU A 14 0.10 -10.33 -13.06
N PHE A 15 -0.51 -9.16 -13.18
CA PHE A 15 -0.28 -8.26 -14.33
C PHE A 15 1.15 -7.69 -14.37
N GLN A 16 1.82 -7.62 -13.21
CA GLN A 16 3.20 -7.16 -13.13
C GLN A 16 4.18 -8.21 -13.70
N HIS A 17 3.98 -9.50 -13.41
CA HIS A 17 4.91 -10.56 -13.77
C HIS A 17 4.56 -11.33 -15.04
N PHE A 18 3.27 -11.49 -15.33
CA PHE A 18 2.83 -12.13 -16.57
C PHE A 18 2.67 -11.08 -17.67
N THR A 19 3.49 -11.18 -18.71
CA THR A 19 3.29 -10.45 -19.96
C THR A 19 2.08 -11.02 -20.68
N PHE A 20 0.91 -10.41 -20.47
CA PHE A 20 -0.28 -10.71 -21.26
C PHE A 20 -0.13 -10.18 -22.70
N PRO A 21 -0.79 -10.81 -23.69
CA PRO A 21 -0.72 -10.42 -25.11
C PRO A 21 -1.31 -9.04 -25.42
N VAL A 22 -1.84 -8.32 -24.42
CA VAL A 22 -2.32 -6.94 -24.52
C VAL A 22 -1.18 -5.90 -24.59
N GLY A 23 0.08 -6.31 -24.46
CA GLY A 23 1.26 -5.46 -24.54
C GLY A 23 1.79 -4.99 -23.18
N LEU A 24 3.05 -4.52 -23.16
CA LEU A 24 3.74 -4.12 -21.93
C LEU A 24 3.09 -2.91 -21.25
N ALA A 25 2.79 -1.85 -22.00
CA ALA A 25 2.26 -0.62 -21.41
C ALA A 25 0.87 -0.81 -20.75
N PRO A 26 -0.13 -1.48 -21.39
CA PRO A 26 -1.43 -1.73 -20.77
C PRO A 26 -1.34 -2.65 -19.55
N SER A 27 -0.49 -3.69 -19.59
CA SER A 27 -0.29 -4.60 -18.46
C SER A 27 0.28 -3.86 -17.24
N LYS A 28 1.25 -2.97 -17.45
CA LYS A 28 1.83 -2.14 -16.36
C LYS A 28 0.87 -1.10 -15.82
N PHE A 29 0.04 -0.51 -16.68
CA PHE A 29 -1.01 0.39 -16.26
C PHE A 29 -2.03 -0.32 -15.37
N LEU A 30 -2.53 -1.47 -15.82
CA LEU A 30 -3.54 -2.22 -15.07
C LEU A 30 -2.98 -2.73 -13.73
N SER A 31 -1.71 -3.16 -13.71
CA SER A 31 -1.04 -3.55 -12.47
C SER A 31 -0.96 -2.41 -11.45
N ASN A 32 -0.50 -1.23 -11.85
CA ASN A 32 -0.41 -0.08 -10.95
C ASN A 32 -1.80 0.43 -10.52
N LEU A 33 -2.80 0.32 -11.39
CA LEU A 33 -4.19 0.62 -11.03
C LEU A 33 -4.68 -0.31 -9.93
N CYS A 34 -4.43 -1.62 -10.07
CA CYS A 34 -4.74 -2.61 -9.04
C CYS A 34 -4.02 -2.31 -7.72
N PHE A 35 -2.74 -1.94 -7.73
CA PHE A 35 -2.01 -1.58 -6.52
C PHE A 35 -2.53 -0.31 -5.84
N CYS A 36 -2.85 0.73 -6.61
CA CYS A 36 -3.44 1.95 -6.06
C CYS A 36 -4.82 1.69 -5.45
N LEU A 37 -5.66 0.88 -6.11
CA LEU A 37 -6.98 0.50 -5.60
C LEU A 37 -6.85 -0.37 -4.34
N ALA A 38 -5.92 -1.33 -4.34
CA ALA A 38 -5.62 -2.15 -3.16
C ALA A 38 -5.20 -1.29 -1.97
N GLY A 39 -4.21 -0.41 -2.14
CA GLY A 39 -3.76 0.51 -1.09
C GLY A 39 -4.89 1.41 -0.57
N SER A 40 -5.71 1.95 -1.47
CA SER A 40 -6.88 2.77 -1.14
C SER A 40 -7.91 2.00 -0.31
N CYS A 41 -8.24 0.77 -0.72
CA CYS A 41 -9.16 -0.11 0.01
C CYS A 41 -8.60 -0.52 1.37
N LEU A 42 -7.30 -0.79 1.47
CA LEU A 42 -6.64 -1.15 2.73
C LEU A 42 -6.73 -0.02 3.74
N VAL A 43 -6.35 1.20 3.34
CA VAL A 43 -6.41 2.38 4.20
C VAL A 43 -7.85 2.70 4.58
N GLY A 44 -8.78 2.64 3.62
CA GLY A 44 -10.20 2.82 3.90
C GLY A 44 -10.74 1.81 4.92
N ALA A 45 -10.34 0.54 4.81
CA ALA A 45 -10.76 -0.50 5.76
C ALA A 45 -10.16 -0.30 7.16
N ILE A 46 -8.89 0.10 7.25
CA ILE A 46 -8.22 0.37 8.53
C ILE A 46 -8.87 1.56 9.23
N VAL A 47 -9.13 2.66 8.52
CA VAL A 47 -9.73 3.87 9.09
C VAL A 47 -11.20 3.62 9.49
N ALA A 48 -11.97 2.96 8.62
CA ALA A 48 -13.37 2.63 8.90
C ALA A 48 -13.52 1.73 10.13
N ARG A 49 -12.57 0.80 10.35
CA ARG A 49 -12.55 -0.08 11.52
C ARG A 49 -12.49 0.69 12.84
N HIS A 50 -11.78 1.81 12.87
CA HIS A 50 -11.64 2.64 14.07
C HIS A 50 -12.75 3.69 14.22
N GLY A 51 -13.86 3.57 13.47
CA GLY A 51 -15.02 4.46 13.57
C GLY A 51 -14.77 5.89 13.10
N ARG A 52 -13.69 6.12 12.34
CA ARG A 52 -13.31 7.44 11.81
C ARG A 52 -13.88 7.64 10.41
N PRO A 53 -14.19 8.90 10.03
CA PRO A 53 -14.54 9.21 8.65
C PRO A 53 -13.34 8.90 7.76
N VAL A 54 -13.53 8.01 6.78
CA VAL A 54 -12.49 7.66 5.83
C VAL A 54 -12.15 8.89 4.98
N PRO A 55 -10.87 9.30 4.86
CA PRO A 55 -10.47 10.46 4.08
C PRO A 55 -10.49 10.16 2.56
N TYR A 56 -11.68 9.88 2.01
CA TYR A 56 -11.86 9.52 0.60
C TYR A 56 -11.32 10.59 -0.35
N ALA A 57 -11.43 11.87 0.01
CA ALA A 57 -10.85 12.97 -0.76
C ALA A 57 -9.32 12.88 -0.81
N GLY A 58 -8.65 12.64 0.34
CA GLY A 58 -7.20 12.50 0.38
C GLY A 58 -6.71 11.27 -0.38
N ILE A 59 -7.40 10.13 -0.22
CA ILE A 59 -7.11 8.90 -0.96
C ILE A 59 -7.31 9.12 -2.47
N GLY A 60 -8.43 9.73 -2.87
CA GLY A 60 -8.77 10.00 -4.27
C GLY A 60 -7.79 10.98 -4.93
N VAL A 61 -7.38 12.03 -4.24
CA VAL A 61 -6.38 12.99 -4.74
C VAL A 61 -5.04 12.28 -4.93
N LEU A 62 -4.55 11.53 -3.95
CA LEU A 62 -3.25 10.85 -4.02
C LEU A 62 -3.23 9.74 -5.08
N ALA A 63 -4.27 8.90 -5.12
CA ALA A 63 -4.40 7.84 -6.10
C ALA A 63 -4.61 8.41 -7.52
N GLY A 64 -5.45 9.44 -7.65
CA GLY A 64 -5.74 10.11 -8.90
C GLY A 64 -4.52 10.86 -9.45
N SER A 65 -3.83 11.64 -8.62
CA SER A 65 -2.60 12.34 -9.02
C SER A 65 -1.49 11.36 -9.37
N GLY A 66 -1.34 10.27 -8.59
CA GLY A 66 -0.40 9.20 -8.88
C GLY A 66 -0.67 8.52 -10.20
N MET A 67 -1.92 8.14 -10.47
CA MET A 67 -2.31 7.48 -11.72
C MET A 67 -2.23 8.44 -12.92
N GLY A 68 -2.61 9.70 -12.75
CA GLY A 68 -2.53 10.72 -13.79
C GLY A 68 -1.09 11.00 -14.21
N ALA A 69 -0.20 11.23 -13.24
CA ALA A 69 1.21 11.43 -13.52
C ALA A 69 1.87 10.15 -14.08
N PHE A 70 1.49 8.96 -13.60
CA PHE A 70 1.94 7.70 -14.19
C PHE A 70 1.52 7.57 -15.65
N SER A 71 0.28 7.93 -15.99
CA SER A 71 -0.24 7.92 -17.37
C SER A 71 0.54 8.86 -18.28
N TRP A 72 0.87 10.06 -17.78
CA TRP A 72 1.71 11.02 -18.50
C TRP A 72 3.08 10.45 -18.83
N PHE A 73 3.78 9.91 -17.83
CA PHE A 73 5.07 9.26 -18.04
C PHE A 73 4.96 7.93 -18.80
N LEU A 74 3.77 7.33 -18.91
CA LEU A 74 3.55 6.12 -19.70
C LEU A 74 3.41 6.43 -21.19
N PHE A 75 2.58 7.41 -21.56
CA PHE A 75 2.19 7.67 -22.94
C PHE A 75 2.86 8.88 -23.59
N VAL A 76 3.19 9.92 -22.82
CA VAL A 76 3.70 11.19 -23.37
C VAL A 76 5.22 11.25 -23.33
N GLN A 77 5.80 11.03 -22.14
CA GLN A 77 7.26 11.04 -21.96
C GLN A 77 7.70 9.74 -21.28
N PRO A 78 8.07 8.72 -22.07
CA PRO A 78 8.39 7.41 -21.55
C PRO A 78 9.69 7.40 -20.75
N ASP A 79 9.58 7.61 -19.45
CA ASP A 79 10.69 7.50 -18.49
C ASP A 79 10.32 6.51 -17.38
N LEU A 80 11.13 5.44 -17.26
CA LEU A 80 10.89 4.36 -16.30
C LEU A 80 11.11 4.82 -14.85
N THR A 81 12.07 5.71 -14.63
CA THR A 81 12.44 6.20 -13.30
C THR A 81 11.32 7.09 -12.75
N TRP A 82 10.80 8.00 -13.57
CA TRP A 82 9.69 8.86 -13.18
C TRP A 82 8.39 8.09 -12.92
N ARG A 83 8.12 7.02 -13.69
CA ARG A 83 6.99 6.12 -13.42
C ARG A 83 7.09 5.47 -12.03
N ILE A 84 8.27 4.95 -11.69
CA ILE A 84 8.51 4.33 -10.38
C ILE A 84 8.35 5.38 -9.28
N LEU A 85 8.92 6.57 -9.45
CA LEU A 85 8.81 7.69 -8.52
C LEU A 85 7.37 8.02 -8.19
N VAL A 86 6.58 8.34 -9.21
CA VAL A 86 5.21 8.81 -9.04
C VAL A 86 4.35 7.79 -8.31
N VAL A 87 4.46 6.51 -8.68
CA VAL A 87 3.65 5.44 -8.08
C VAL A 87 4.06 5.17 -6.63
N ASN A 88 5.37 5.10 -6.34
CA ASN A 88 5.83 4.90 -4.97
C ASN A 88 5.50 6.11 -4.08
N PHE A 89 5.59 7.33 -4.60
CA PHE A 89 5.18 8.54 -3.87
C PHE A 89 3.67 8.56 -3.60
N ALA A 90 2.84 8.14 -4.55
CA ALA A 90 1.40 8.04 -4.37
C ALA A 90 1.04 6.99 -3.28
N LEU A 91 1.60 5.78 -3.38
CA LEU A 91 1.38 4.72 -2.39
C LEU A 91 1.96 5.06 -1.01
N GLY A 92 3.12 5.72 -0.98
CA GLY A 92 3.75 6.25 0.22
C GLY A 92 2.86 7.31 0.87
N GLY A 93 2.32 8.25 0.08
CA GLY A 93 1.39 9.26 0.54
C GLY A 93 0.10 8.65 1.12
N ILE A 94 -0.48 7.66 0.44
CA ILE A 94 -1.66 6.92 0.93
C ILE A 94 -1.34 6.23 2.27
N SER A 95 -0.16 5.62 2.40
CA SER A 95 0.30 4.99 3.65
C SER A 95 0.50 6.01 4.78
N LEU A 96 1.08 7.19 4.48
CA LEU A 96 1.25 8.27 5.46
C LEU A 96 -0.09 8.90 5.88
N LEU A 97 -1.04 9.02 4.96
CA LEU A 97 -2.40 9.45 5.27
C LEU A 97 -3.06 8.48 6.27
N ALA A 98 -2.88 7.17 6.06
CA ALA A 98 -3.33 6.16 7.02
C ALA A 98 -2.66 6.33 8.40
N ALA A 99 -1.34 6.57 8.41
CA ALA A 99 -0.61 6.83 9.64
C ALA A 99 -1.09 8.10 10.35
N ALA A 100 -1.43 9.16 9.61
CA ALA A 100 -1.97 10.40 10.17
C ALA A 100 -3.31 10.18 10.87
N GLU A 101 -4.22 9.41 10.25
CA GLU A 101 -5.51 9.05 10.86
C GLU A 101 -5.34 8.18 12.12
N LEU A 102 -4.43 7.19 12.03
CA LEU A 102 -4.09 6.28 13.12
C LEU A 102 -3.35 6.97 14.28
N ARG A 103 -2.64 8.07 14.04
CA ARG A 103 -1.90 8.83 15.07
C ARG A 103 -2.78 9.23 16.24
N VAL A 104 -4.04 9.54 15.97
CA VAL A 104 -4.99 10.01 16.99
C VAL A 104 -5.60 8.84 17.78
N VAL A 105 -5.66 7.61 17.23
CA VAL A 105 -6.11 6.40 17.95
C VAL A 105 -4.98 5.54 18.53
N ARG A 106 -3.71 5.93 18.35
CA ARG A 106 -2.53 5.16 18.79
C ARG A 106 -2.48 4.85 20.30
N GLY A 107 -3.26 5.58 21.11
CA GLY A 107 -3.32 5.42 22.57
C GLY A 107 -4.30 4.36 23.06
N ASN A 108 -5.15 3.82 22.17
CA ASN A 108 -6.26 2.94 22.57
C ASN A 108 -5.84 1.48 22.82
N GLY A 109 -4.63 1.09 22.40
CA GLY A 109 -4.12 -0.25 22.59
C GLY A 109 -2.79 -0.54 21.88
N PRO A 110 -2.16 -1.68 22.19
CA PRO A 110 -0.92 -2.10 21.56
C PRO A 110 -1.10 -2.38 20.06
N THR A 111 -2.27 -2.86 19.64
CA THR A 111 -2.57 -3.20 18.26
C THR A 111 -2.68 -1.95 17.38
N GLU A 112 -3.33 -0.89 17.87
CA GLU A 112 -3.42 0.41 17.20
C GLU A 112 -2.05 1.05 17.04
N LYS A 113 -1.21 0.95 18.07
CA LYS A 113 0.18 1.41 18.03
C LYS A 113 0.99 0.64 16.98
N MET A 114 0.79 -0.67 16.89
CA MET A 114 1.45 -1.52 15.89
C MET A 114 1.00 -1.16 14.47
N LEU A 115 -0.31 -0.98 14.23
CA LEU A 115 -0.84 -0.53 12.93
C LEU A 115 -0.30 0.85 12.54
N PHE A 116 -0.23 1.79 13.48
CA PHE A 116 0.37 3.11 13.25
C PHE A 116 1.84 2.99 12.82
N VAL A 117 2.64 2.18 13.54
CA VAL A 117 4.05 1.96 13.22
C VAL A 117 4.22 1.28 11.87
N LEU A 118 3.42 0.26 11.56
CA LEU A 118 3.46 -0.45 10.27
C LEU A 118 3.07 0.47 9.10
N ALA A 119 2.04 1.31 9.27
CA ALA A 119 1.64 2.29 8.26
C ALA A 119 2.74 3.35 8.03
N LEU A 120 3.35 3.83 9.11
CA LEU A 120 4.45 4.79 9.04
C LEU A 120 5.70 4.18 8.37
N LEU A 121 6.07 2.95 8.75
CA LEU A 121 7.18 2.21 8.15
C LEU A 121 6.92 1.93 6.68
N SER A 122 5.69 1.58 6.31
CA SER A 122 5.29 1.39 4.91
C SER A 122 5.47 2.68 4.12
N GLY A 123 4.93 3.79 4.61
CA GLY A 123 5.10 5.11 3.98
C GLY A 123 6.58 5.48 3.83
N LEU A 124 7.35 5.39 4.91
CA LEU A 124 8.78 5.68 4.90
C LEU A 124 9.55 4.76 3.95
N ASN A 125 9.19 3.48 3.87
CA ASN A 125 9.81 2.55 2.94
C ASN A 125 9.60 3.01 1.49
N PHE A 126 8.38 3.40 1.13
CA PHE A 126 8.08 3.90 -0.21
C PHE A 126 8.84 5.19 -0.55
N PHE A 127 8.99 6.13 0.39
CA PHE A 127 9.74 7.36 0.11
C PHE A 127 11.27 7.16 0.14
N VAL A 128 11.79 6.63 1.25
CA VAL A 128 13.24 6.52 1.49
C VAL A 128 13.87 5.54 0.52
N ARG A 129 13.23 4.38 0.27
CA ARG A 129 13.78 3.39 -0.67
C ARG A 129 13.83 3.98 -2.06
N THR A 130 12.74 4.58 -2.53
CA THR A 130 12.65 5.17 -3.87
C THR A 130 13.66 6.30 -4.06
N LEU A 131 13.84 7.20 -3.09
CA LEU A 131 14.86 8.25 -3.15
C LEU A 131 16.28 7.71 -3.12
N ALA A 132 16.57 6.74 -2.23
CA ALA A 132 17.90 6.14 -2.10
C ALA A 132 18.37 5.52 -3.42
N ILE A 133 17.46 4.95 -4.21
CA ILE A 133 17.80 4.31 -5.49
C ILE A 133 18.17 5.32 -6.55
N ILE A 134 17.42 6.40 -6.67
CA ILE A 134 17.70 7.44 -7.67
C ILE A 134 19.07 8.05 -7.41
N ILE A 135 19.40 8.23 -6.13
CA ILE A 135 20.70 8.74 -5.71
C ILE A 135 21.80 7.71 -5.98
N ALA A 136 21.57 6.42 -5.70
CA ALA A 136 22.61 5.39 -5.77
C ALA A 136 22.87 4.82 -7.18
N ASN A 137 21.83 4.61 -7.99
CA ASN A 137 21.93 3.90 -9.27
C ASN A 137 21.75 4.82 -10.50
N GLY A 138 21.30 6.05 -10.30
CA GLY A 138 20.89 6.93 -11.40
C GLY A 138 19.61 6.44 -12.10
N PRO A 139 19.24 7.03 -13.25
CA PRO A 139 18.02 6.68 -13.96
C PRO A 139 18.13 5.30 -14.64
N PHE A 140 17.12 4.46 -14.45
CA PHE A 140 17.02 3.16 -15.12
C PHE A 140 16.70 3.33 -16.59
N LYS A 141 17.45 2.65 -17.47
CA LYS A 141 17.27 2.75 -18.93
C LYS A 141 16.40 1.63 -19.49
N SER A 142 16.34 0.48 -18.84
CA SER A 142 15.54 -0.67 -19.29
C SER A 142 14.85 -1.41 -18.14
N TYR A 143 13.80 -2.16 -18.47
CA TYR A 143 13.12 -3.04 -17.51
C TYR A 143 13.99 -4.23 -17.08
N ASP A 144 14.92 -4.67 -17.92
CA ASP A 144 15.83 -5.78 -17.58
C ASP A 144 16.81 -5.37 -16.49
N GLU A 145 17.35 -4.15 -16.56
CA GLU A 145 18.15 -3.56 -15.48
C GLU A 145 17.33 -3.45 -14.19
N LEU A 146 16.05 -3.07 -14.28
CA LEU A 146 15.16 -2.99 -13.14
C LEU A 146 14.94 -4.36 -12.49
N TYR A 147 14.58 -5.39 -13.27
CA TYR A 147 14.28 -6.72 -12.71
C TYR A 147 15.52 -7.46 -12.21
N ALA A 148 16.68 -7.24 -12.82
CA ALA A 148 17.95 -7.79 -12.35
C ALA A 148 18.49 -7.06 -11.11
N SER A 149 18.00 -5.85 -10.82
CA SER A 149 18.47 -5.07 -9.68
C SER A 149 18.07 -5.67 -8.34
N SER A 150 18.98 -5.60 -7.36
CA SER A 150 18.68 -5.94 -5.96
C SER A 150 17.50 -5.12 -5.41
N TYR A 151 17.26 -3.93 -5.97
CA TYR A 151 16.09 -3.13 -5.64
C TYR A 151 14.77 -3.87 -5.86
N TRP A 152 14.57 -4.47 -7.03
CA TRP A 152 13.30 -5.11 -7.37
C TRP A 152 12.98 -6.24 -6.40
N THR A 153 13.96 -7.08 -6.10
CA THR A 153 13.80 -8.17 -5.14
C THR A 153 13.50 -7.66 -3.72
N THR A 154 14.24 -6.65 -3.23
CA THR A 154 13.99 -6.06 -1.91
C THR A 154 12.64 -5.36 -1.85
N ALA A 155 12.22 -4.69 -2.91
CA ALA A 155 10.92 -4.04 -3.03
C ALA A 155 9.77 -5.04 -2.86
N LEU A 156 9.85 -6.15 -3.60
CA LEU A 156 8.86 -7.23 -3.54
C LEU A 156 8.81 -7.85 -2.14
N LEU A 157 9.97 -8.18 -1.56
CA LEU A 157 10.08 -8.76 -0.22
C LEU A 157 9.50 -7.84 0.85
N LEU A 158 9.89 -6.57 0.88
CA LEU A 158 9.40 -5.63 1.89
C LEU A 158 7.91 -5.36 1.74
N HIS A 159 7.41 -5.26 0.50
CA HIS A 159 5.97 -5.13 0.27
C HIS A 159 5.19 -6.34 0.79
N ALA A 160 5.64 -7.56 0.45
CA ALA A 160 5.00 -8.79 0.92
C ALA A 160 5.03 -8.92 2.45
N LEU A 161 6.18 -8.63 3.07
CA LEU A 161 6.35 -8.66 4.52
C LEU A 161 5.46 -7.63 5.24
N LEU A 162 5.46 -6.38 4.79
CA LEU A 162 4.62 -5.32 5.39
C LEU A 162 3.13 -5.63 5.22
N SER A 163 2.73 -6.10 4.04
CA SER A 163 1.36 -6.52 3.74
C SER A 163 0.92 -7.66 4.68
N LEU A 164 1.76 -8.68 4.86
CA LEU A 164 1.49 -9.78 5.79
C LEU A 164 1.41 -9.31 7.24
N LEU A 165 2.34 -8.46 7.69
CA LEU A 165 2.34 -7.93 9.06
C LEU A 165 1.08 -7.10 9.36
N ILE A 166 0.63 -6.27 8.41
CA ILE A 166 -0.62 -5.52 8.52
C ILE A 166 -1.81 -6.48 8.59
N ALA A 167 -1.84 -7.52 7.76
CA ALA A 167 -2.89 -8.54 7.78
C ALA A 167 -3.00 -9.24 9.14
N LEU A 168 -1.86 -9.72 9.66
CA LEU A 168 -1.78 -10.39 10.96
C LEU A 168 -2.19 -9.45 12.09
N CYS A 169 -1.74 -8.19 12.06
CA CYS A 169 -2.11 -7.19 13.06
C CYS A 169 -3.62 -6.94 13.09
N LEU A 170 -4.26 -6.82 11.92
CA LEU A 170 -5.72 -6.68 11.81
C LEU A 170 -6.47 -7.94 12.27
N PHE A 171 -5.93 -9.13 11.98
CA PHE A 171 -6.51 -10.39 12.44
C PHE A 171 -6.43 -10.51 13.97
N THR A 172 -5.27 -10.23 14.56
CA THR A 172 -5.08 -10.18 16.02
C THR A 172 -6.00 -9.16 16.67
N ALA A 173 -6.16 -7.96 16.08
CA ALA A 173 -7.12 -6.97 16.55
C ALA A 173 -8.53 -7.56 16.62
N ALA A 174 -8.97 -8.26 15.57
CA ALA A 174 -10.33 -8.80 15.50
C ALA A 174 -10.55 -9.93 16.50
N ALA A 175 -9.55 -10.80 16.67
CA ALA A 175 -9.58 -11.84 17.68
C ALA A 175 -9.67 -11.25 19.10
N LEU A 176 -8.91 -10.18 19.38
CA LEU A 176 -8.97 -9.50 20.67
C LEU A 176 -10.34 -8.84 20.91
N ASP A 177 -10.95 -8.25 19.88
CA ASP A 177 -12.28 -7.66 19.97
C ASP A 177 -13.34 -8.71 20.33
N VAL A 178 -13.29 -9.90 19.70
CA VAL A 178 -14.19 -11.03 20.00
C VAL A 178 -13.98 -11.53 21.43
N VAL A 179 -12.74 -11.73 21.87
CA VAL A 179 -12.44 -12.18 23.24
C VAL A 179 -12.93 -11.17 24.29
N ARG A 180 -12.80 -9.86 24.01
CA ARG A 180 -13.31 -8.80 24.90
C ARG A 180 -14.84 -8.81 24.96
N ALA A 181 -15.53 -9.01 23.84
CA ALA A 181 -16.98 -9.12 23.80
C ALA A 181 -17.47 -10.31 24.63
N LEU A 182 -16.87 -11.49 24.45
CA LEU A 182 -17.21 -12.70 25.21
C LEU A 182 -16.98 -12.52 26.72
N LYS A 183 -15.86 -11.89 27.11
CA LYS A 183 -15.61 -11.56 28.53
C LYS A 183 -16.64 -10.60 29.10
N ALA A 184 -17.04 -9.59 28.33
CA ALA A 184 -18.05 -8.63 28.77
C ALA A 184 -19.41 -9.32 28.98
N GLU A 185 -19.83 -10.19 28.06
CA GLU A 185 -21.08 -10.96 28.19
C GLU A 185 -21.07 -11.88 29.42
N THR A 186 -19.93 -12.50 29.74
CA THR A 186 -19.78 -13.37 30.92
C THR A 186 -19.94 -12.60 32.25
N HIS A 187 -19.67 -11.30 32.27
CA HIS A 187 -19.80 -10.46 33.46
C HIS A 187 -21.18 -9.79 33.59
N THR A 188 -22.05 -9.94 32.60
CA THR A 188 -23.40 -9.34 32.57
C THR A 188 -24.54 -10.35 32.73
N ASP A 189 -24.24 -11.64 32.88
CA ASP A 189 -25.24 -12.66 33.19
C ASP A 189 -25.46 -12.72 34.72
N PRO A 190 -26.68 -12.50 35.25
CA PRO A 190 -26.99 -12.48 36.68
C PRO A 190 -26.92 -13.86 37.37
#